data_AF-A0A5K1A8Q9-F1
#
_entry.id   AF-A0A5K1A8Q9-F1
#
_cell.length_a   1.000
_cell.length_b   1.000
_cell.length_c   1.000
_cell.angle_alpha   90.00
_cell.angle_beta   90.00
_cell.angle_gamma   90.00
#
_symmetry.space_group_name_H-M   'P 1'
#
loop_
_entity.id
_entity.type
_entity.pdbx_description
1 polymer ?
#
loop_
_entity_poly.entity_id
_entity_poly.type
_entity_poly.pdbx_seq_one_letter_code
_entity_poly.pdbx_strand_id
1 'polypeptide(L)'
;TRTDHLKRLFSGRRQVMVKASKEQIRELSRSTSDIWPVANDRENCHRPYNVLKKKPWFANRRGRIYRVDPNEYAPLHRHDIAVNVFNISG
;
A
#
# COMPACT_ATOMS: atom_id res chain seq x y z
N THR A 1 27.62 -3.53 29.18
CA THR A 1 26.48 -4.22 29.83
C THR A 1 25.31 -4.37 28.85
N ARG A 2 24.24 -5.13 29.19
CA ARG A 2 23.05 -5.35 28.32
C ARG A 2 22.43 -4.05 27.80
N THR A 3 22.49 -2.99 28.60
CA THR A 3 22.02 -1.64 28.30
C THR A 3 22.79 -0.96 27.17
N ASP A 4 24.11 -1.15 27.08
CA ASP A 4 24.92 -0.53 26.01
C ASP A 4 24.61 -1.15 24.64
N HIS A 5 24.31 -2.46 24.61
CA HIS A 5 23.90 -3.16 23.40
C HIS A 5 22.56 -2.64 22.86
N LEU A 6 21.59 -2.40 23.74
CA LEU A 6 20.29 -1.83 23.38
C LEU A 6 20.43 -0.40 22.88
N LYS A 7 21.24 0.43 23.56
CA LYS A 7 21.53 1.80 23.10
C LYS A 7 22.12 1.80 21.69
N ARG A 8 23.07 0.89 21.40
CA ARG A 8 23.67 0.76 20.07
C ARG A 8 22.65 0.35 19.00
N LEU A 9 21.76 -0.59 19.31
CA LEU A 9 20.74 -1.08 18.37
C LEU A 9 19.78 0.04 17.95
N PHE A 10 19.26 0.80 18.92
CA PHE A 10 18.30 1.88 18.65
C PHE A 10 18.95 3.21 18.25
N SER A 11 20.26 3.37 18.46
CA SER A 11 21.01 4.51 17.91
C SER A 11 21.22 4.42 16.38
N GLY A 12 20.89 3.27 15.79
CA GLY A 12 21.07 3.00 14.37
C GLY A 12 19.90 3.45 13.50
N ARG A 13 20.25 4.24 12.46
CA ARG A 13 19.46 4.72 11.32
C ARG A 13 18.55 5.93 11.57
N ARG A 14 19.01 7.09 11.10
CA ARG A 14 18.25 8.35 10.98
C ARG A 14 17.43 8.47 9.69
N GLN A 15 17.58 7.53 8.75
CA GLN A 15 16.97 7.61 7.43
C GLN A 15 15.72 6.74 7.35
N VAL A 16 14.60 7.36 6.98
CA VAL A 16 13.28 6.69 6.84
C VAL A 16 13.22 5.80 5.60
N MET A 17 13.97 6.14 4.53
CA MET A 17 14.09 5.35 3.31
C MET A 17 15.57 5.10 3.01
N VAL A 18 15.94 3.85 2.78
CA VAL A 18 17.34 3.43 2.56
C VAL A 18 17.45 2.53 1.34
N LYS A 19 18.61 2.56 0.68
CA LYS A 19 18.92 1.65 -0.43
C LYS A 19 18.96 0.21 0.08
N ALA A 20 18.39 -0.71 -0.69
CA ALA A 20 18.47 -2.15 -0.46
C ALA A 20 19.25 -2.82 -1.60
N SER A 21 19.97 -3.91 -1.29
CA SER A 21 20.57 -4.77 -2.30
C SER A 21 19.51 -5.63 -3.00
N LYS A 22 19.86 -6.22 -4.14
CA LYS A 22 18.97 -7.11 -4.90
C LYS A 22 18.58 -8.34 -4.06
N GLU A 23 19.53 -8.88 -3.31
CA GLU A 23 19.34 -10.05 -2.44
C GLU A 23 18.44 -9.69 -1.26
N GLN A 24 18.64 -8.52 -0.65
CA GLN A 24 17.78 -8.02 0.42
C GLN A 24 16.34 -7.87 -0.06
N ILE A 25 16.12 -7.29 -1.25
CA ILE A 25 14.78 -7.20 -1.86
C ILE A 25 14.21 -8.60 -2.09
N ARG A 26 14.99 -9.52 -2.67
CA ARG A 26 14.54 -10.88 -2.96
C ARG A 26 14.10 -11.63 -1.71
N GLU A 27 14.88 -11.58 -0.63
CA GLU A 27 14.53 -12.28 0.62
C GLU A 27 13.31 -11.62 1.29
N LEU A 28 13.21 -10.29 1.28
CA LEU A 28 12.02 -9.59 1.78
C LEU A 28 10.77 -9.93 0.96
N SER A 29 10.87 -9.99 -0.36
CA SER A 29 9.73 -10.34 -1.22
C SER A 29 9.27 -11.81 -1.07
N ARG A 30 10.14 -12.72 -0.61
CA ARG A 30 9.73 -14.11 -0.33
C ARG A 30 8.81 -14.22 0.87
N SER A 31 8.99 -13.37 1.88
CA SER A 31 8.11 -13.35 3.07
C SER A 31 6.83 -12.54 2.86
N THR A 32 6.70 -11.80 1.75
CA THR A 32 5.52 -10.96 1.47
C THR A 32 4.26 -11.70 1.01
N SER A 33 4.20 -13.05 1.10
CA SER A 33 2.89 -13.72 1.07
C SER A 33 1.99 -13.19 2.20
N ASP A 34 2.60 -12.73 3.29
CA ASP A 34 1.99 -11.91 4.34
C ASP A 34 2.78 -10.59 4.42
N ILE A 35 2.32 -9.58 3.69
CA ILE A 35 2.93 -8.25 3.54
C ILE A 35 3.09 -7.59 4.91
N TRP A 36 4.21 -7.75 5.61
CA TRP A 36 4.57 -6.87 6.73
C TRP A 36 5.00 -5.49 6.17
N PRO A 37 4.54 -4.35 6.74
CA PRO A 37 3.77 -4.20 7.99
C PRO A 37 2.25 -4.12 7.82
N VAL A 38 1.71 -4.51 6.66
CA VAL A 38 0.30 -4.34 6.25
C VAL A 38 -0.51 -5.64 6.30
N ALA A 39 -0.09 -6.72 6.97
CA ALA A 39 -0.78 -8.01 6.82
C ALA A 39 -0.87 -8.90 8.06
N ASN A 40 -0.27 -8.50 9.20
CA ASN A 40 -0.39 -9.32 10.42
C ASN A 40 -1.74 -9.18 11.11
N ASP A 41 -2.59 -8.31 10.60
CA ASP A 41 -3.96 -8.19 11.04
C ASP A 41 -4.87 -8.47 9.85
N ARG A 42 -5.13 -9.75 9.56
CA ARG A 42 -6.01 -10.14 8.45
C ARG A 42 -7.44 -9.64 8.62
N GLU A 43 -7.82 -9.24 9.84
CA GLU A 43 -9.11 -8.62 10.14
C GLU A 43 -9.09 -7.10 9.88
N ASN A 44 -7.98 -6.40 10.16
CA ASN A 44 -7.89 -4.94 9.99
C ASN A 44 -7.11 -4.46 8.75
N CYS A 45 -6.34 -5.32 8.09
CA CYS A 45 -5.53 -4.98 6.93
C CYS A 45 -6.04 -5.67 5.67
N HIS A 46 -6.80 -4.91 4.89
CA HIS A 46 -7.34 -5.37 3.62
C HIS A 46 -6.27 -5.40 2.53
N ARG A 47 -6.34 -6.42 1.65
CA ARG A 47 -5.50 -6.48 0.46
C ARG A 47 -5.70 -5.22 -0.39
N PRO A 48 -4.66 -4.71 -1.07
CA PRO A 48 -4.81 -3.55 -1.95
C PRO A 48 -5.92 -3.76 -2.98
N TYR A 49 -6.82 -2.78 -3.10
CA TYR A 49 -7.83 -2.74 -4.14
C TYR A 49 -7.30 -2.01 -5.38
N ASN A 50 -7.28 -2.69 -6.53
CA ASN A 50 -6.86 -2.05 -7.78
C ASN A 50 -8.07 -1.42 -8.50
N VAL A 51 -8.20 -0.10 -8.34
CA VAL A 51 -9.25 0.74 -8.94
C VAL A 51 -9.32 0.63 -10.47
N LEU A 52 -8.21 0.29 -11.14
CA LEU A 52 -8.15 0.22 -12.60
C LEU A 52 -8.63 -1.12 -13.18
N LYS A 53 -8.86 -2.14 -12.34
CA LYS A 53 -9.35 -3.45 -12.78
C LYS A 53 -10.85 -3.46 -13.09
N LYS A 54 -11.63 -2.52 -12.56
CA LYS A 54 -13.07 -2.40 -12.86
C LYS A 54 -13.32 -1.65 -14.17
N LYS A 55 -14.55 -1.77 -14.68
CA LYS A 55 -15.04 -0.94 -15.78
C LYS A 55 -15.00 0.54 -15.36
N PRO A 56 -14.54 1.45 -16.24
CA PRO A 56 -14.59 2.87 -15.96
C PRO A 56 -16.04 3.32 -15.74
N TRP A 57 -16.22 4.21 -14.76
CA TRP A 57 -17.50 4.86 -14.49
C TRP A 57 -17.95 5.75 -15.66
N PHE A 58 -16.97 6.40 -16.30
CA PHE A 58 -17.18 7.15 -17.52
C PHE A 58 -16.00 6.93 -18.47
N ALA A 59 -16.27 6.78 -19.76
CA ALA A 59 -15.23 6.63 -20.78
C ALA A 59 -15.69 7.27 -22.09
N ASN A 60 -14.81 8.06 -22.69
CA ASN A 60 -15.00 8.61 -24.02
C ASN A 60 -13.65 8.65 -24.78
N ARG A 61 -13.65 9.21 -25.99
CA ARG A 61 -12.42 9.33 -26.81
C ARG A 61 -11.34 10.21 -26.17
N ARG A 62 -11.68 11.03 -25.17
CA ARG A 62 -10.79 11.96 -24.48
C ARG A 62 -10.33 11.45 -23.11
N GLY A 63 -10.77 10.28 -22.67
CA GLY A 63 -10.36 9.80 -21.35
C GLY A 63 -11.29 8.79 -20.70
N ARG A 64 -10.91 8.41 -19.49
CA ARG A 64 -11.60 7.43 -18.63
C ARG A 64 -11.56 7.88 -17.17
N ILE A 65 -12.64 7.62 -16.45
CA ILE A 65 -12.79 7.88 -15.03
C ILE A 65 -13.08 6.56 -14.34
N TYR A 66 -12.31 6.24 -13.31
CA TYR A 66 -12.52 5.11 -12.42
C TYR A 66 -12.85 5.65 -11.04
N ARG A 67 -13.89 5.10 -10.40
CA ARG A 67 -14.32 5.49 -9.06
C ARG A 67 -14.45 4.24 -8.21
N VAL A 68 -14.10 4.31 -6.94
CA VAL A 68 -14.46 3.31 -5.93
C VAL A 68 -15.01 4.07 -4.74
N ASP A 69 -16.20 3.69 -4.31
CA ASP A 69 -16.87 4.28 -3.16
C ASP A 69 -17.01 3.28 -2.00
N PRO A 70 -17.49 3.73 -0.83
CA PRO A 70 -17.67 2.88 0.33
C PRO A 70 -18.44 1.59 0.07
N ASN A 71 -19.48 1.63 -0.76
CA ASN A 71 -20.33 0.48 -1.07
C ASN A 71 -19.60 -0.57 -1.94
N GLU A 72 -18.53 -0.17 -2.63
CA GLU A 72 -17.74 -1.05 -3.50
C GLU A 72 -16.51 -1.63 -2.79
N TYR A 73 -15.99 -0.96 -1.76
CA TYR A 73 -14.83 -1.40 -1.01
C TYR A 73 -14.98 -1.03 0.46
N ALA A 74 -15.35 -2.05 1.26
CA ALA A 74 -15.69 -1.90 2.67
C ALA A 74 -14.71 -1.08 3.54
N PRO A 75 -13.38 -1.10 3.30
CA PRO A 75 -12.44 -0.30 4.09
C PRO A 75 -12.63 1.21 3.94
N LEU A 76 -13.31 1.65 2.86
CA LEU A 76 -13.64 3.06 2.66
C LEU A 76 -14.88 3.51 3.46
N HIS A 77 -15.73 2.58 3.94
CA HIS A 77 -16.91 2.92 4.75
C HIS A 77 -16.57 3.63 6.04
N ARG A 78 -15.48 3.21 6.71
CA ARG A 78 -15.11 3.79 8.01
C ARG A 78 -14.93 5.31 7.96
N HIS A 79 -14.51 5.84 6.82
CA HIS A 79 -14.17 7.25 6.65
C HIS A 79 -15.03 7.97 5.62
N ASP A 80 -16.06 7.30 5.06
CA ASP A 80 -16.89 7.82 3.97
C ASP A 80 -16.07 8.40 2.79
N ILE A 81 -15.04 7.66 2.38
CA ILE A 81 -14.09 8.11 1.34
C ILE A 81 -14.48 7.51 -0.01
N ALA A 82 -14.36 8.30 -1.08
CA ALA A 82 -14.34 7.80 -2.45
C ALA A 82 -12.97 8.06 -3.10
N VAL A 83 -12.44 7.06 -3.81
CA VAL A 83 -11.19 7.18 -4.58
C VAL A 83 -11.54 7.31 -6.06
N ASN A 84 -11.05 8.37 -6.70
CA ASN A 84 -11.28 8.62 -8.13
C ASN A 84 -9.95 8.71 -8.88
N VAL A 85 -9.86 8.02 -10.01
CA VAL A 85 -8.71 8.08 -10.93
C VAL A 85 -9.20 8.61 -12.27
N PHE A 86 -8.64 9.75 -12.66
CA PHE A 86 -8.95 10.42 -13.92
C PHE A 86 -7.77 10.26 -14.87
N ASN A 87 -8.05 9.72 -16.05
CA ASN A 87 -7.11 9.69 -17.16
C ASN A 87 -7.71 10.49 -18.31
N ILE A 88 -7.09 11.61 -18.65
CA ILE A 88 -7.54 12.51 -19.72
C ILE A 88 -6.45 12.52 -20.79
N SER A 89 -6.80 12.13 -22.02
CA SER A 89 -5.91 12.17 -23.18
C SER A 89 -6.05 13.52 -23.88
N GLY A 90 -4.94 14.24 -24.00
CA GLY A 90 -4.81 15.49 -24.74
C GLY A 90 -4.68 15.30 -26.24
#